data_AF-A0A8J6GV02-F1
#
_entry.id   AF-A0A8J6GV02-F1
#
_cell.length_a   1.000
_cell.length_b   1.000
_cell.length_c   1.000
_cell.angle_alpha   90.00
_cell.angle_beta   90.00
_cell.angle_gamma   90.00
#
_symmetry.space_group_name_H-M   'P 1'
#
loop_
_entity.id
_entity.type
_entity.pdbx_description
1 polymer ?
#
loop_
_entity_poly.entity_id
_entity_poly.type
_entity_poly.pdbx_seq_one_letter_code
_entity_poly.pdbx_strand_id
1 'polypeptide(L)'
;MNANEPAGRLPPATSDAHGGGLRLRASGPGDEKGRRIPRALGGAARLGSVKVLTGENSKCRGPGLGLSGLEGKHLVRLGSSTRPEVASIEPLGPNEQQCSQKAVVQARLTQPARLTSIIFAEDITTGQVLRCDAIVDLIHGIQIVSTTRELYLEDSPLELKIQALDSEGNTFSTLAGLVFDWTIVKDTEANGFSDSHNALRILTFLESTYIPPSYISEMEKAAKQGDTILVSGMKTGSSKLKARIQEAVYKNVRPAEVRLLILENILLNPAYDVYLLVGTSIRYKVQKIRQGKITELSMPSDQYELQLQNSIPDPQGDPNQPVAVLTQETSRVTAMQMGQSNLVLDHRNILYSGTVSCLLL
;
A
#
# COMPACT_ATOMS: atom_id res chain seq x y z
N MET A 1 61.02 41.22 3.73
CA MET A 1 60.98 41.35 5.20
C MET A 1 59.52 41.47 5.61
N ASN A 2 59.06 40.54 6.46
CA ASN A 2 57.93 40.53 7.42
C ASN A 2 56.78 41.55 7.28
N ALA A 3 55.56 41.30 7.75
CA ALA A 3 54.74 40.17 8.17
C ALA A 3 53.42 40.85 8.61
N ASN A 4 52.24 40.36 8.22
CA ASN A 4 51.08 40.33 9.12
C ASN A 4 49.86 39.62 8.52
N GLU A 5 49.41 38.62 9.27
CA GLU A 5 48.10 37.96 9.25
C GLU A 5 46.96 38.92 9.70
N PRO A 6 45.68 38.62 9.38
CA PRO A 6 44.88 37.84 10.34
C PRO A 6 43.88 36.82 9.75
N ALA A 7 43.85 35.66 10.42
CA ALA A 7 42.71 34.85 10.90
C ALA A 7 41.35 34.89 10.17
N GLY A 8 40.93 33.70 9.73
CA GLY A 8 39.65 33.42 9.08
C GLY A 8 38.40 33.39 9.97
N ARG A 9 37.26 33.39 9.30
CA ARG A 9 35.93 33.01 9.83
C ARG A 9 35.27 32.03 8.86
N LEU A 10 35.10 30.79 9.31
CA LEU A 10 34.18 29.80 8.75
C LEU A 10 32.72 30.23 9.01
N PRO A 11 31.77 29.95 8.10
CA PRO A 11 30.34 30.03 8.41
C PRO A 11 29.89 28.83 9.26
N PRO A 12 28.77 28.96 10.00
CA PRO A 12 28.36 27.98 11.01
C PRO A 12 27.82 26.69 10.38
N ALA A 13 28.14 25.57 11.03
CA ALA A 13 27.65 24.25 10.71
C ALA A 13 26.12 24.17 10.87
N THR A 14 25.42 23.88 9.78
CA THR A 14 24.02 23.44 9.80
C THR A 14 23.96 22.00 10.31
N SER A 15 23.30 21.82 11.45
CA SER A 15 22.98 20.52 12.03
C SER A 15 21.86 19.87 11.20
N ASP A 16 22.24 19.17 10.12
CA ASP A 16 21.32 18.33 9.36
C ASP A 16 21.13 17.00 10.09
N ALA A 17 19.93 16.78 10.63
CA ALA A 17 19.50 15.48 11.14
C ALA A 17 18.86 14.71 9.98
N HIS A 18 19.42 13.54 9.64
CA HIS A 18 18.97 12.72 8.52
C HIS A 18 17.91 11.70 8.98
N GLY A 19 16.84 11.53 8.20
CA GLY A 19 15.85 10.47 8.38
C GLY A 19 16.34 9.17 7.77
N GLY A 20 16.39 8.08 8.55
CA GLY A 20 16.78 6.74 8.09
C GLY A 20 15.64 5.74 8.29
N GLY A 21 15.56 4.71 7.45
CA GLY A 21 14.63 3.60 7.66
C GLY A 21 15.18 2.60 8.68
N LEU A 22 14.29 1.93 9.44
CA LEU A 22 14.67 0.98 10.49
C LEU A 22 14.28 -0.47 10.11
N ARG A 23 15.19 -1.42 10.35
CA ARG A 23 14.97 -2.87 10.22
C ARG A 23 15.35 -3.58 11.52
N LEU A 24 14.54 -4.54 11.98
CA LEU A 24 14.77 -5.27 13.22
C LEU A 24 14.99 -6.78 12.98
N ARG A 25 15.97 -7.40 13.64
CA ARG A 25 16.28 -8.84 13.53
C ARG A 25 16.52 -9.45 14.93
N ALA A 26 15.87 -10.55 15.27
CA ALA A 26 16.06 -11.23 16.57
C ALA A 26 17.08 -12.39 16.46
N SER A 27 17.87 -12.61 17.51
CA SER A 27 18.79 -13.75 17.63
C SER A 27 18.80 -14.27 19.08
N GLY A 28 18.58 -15.58 19.28
CA GLY A 28 18.56 -16.23 20.61
C GLY A 28 19.95 -16.40 21.26
N PRO A 29 20.04 -16.62 22.59
CA PRO A 29 21.25 -16.32 23.35
C PRO A 29 22.21 -17.50 23.51
N GLY A 30 23.51 -17.18 23.52
CA GLY A 30 24.57 -17.91 24.22
C GLY A 30 25.18 -16.96 25.27
N ASP A 31 25.39 -17.48 26.48
CA ASP A 31 25.81 -16.80 27.72
C ASP A 31 27.19 -16.12 27.65
N GLU A 32 27.35 -14.94 28.28
CA GLU A 32 28.44 -14.69 29.25
C GLU A 32 28.31 -13.34 30.01
N LYS A 33 28.80 -13.36 31.26
CA LYS A 33 28.62 -12.36 32.34
C LYS A 33 29.70 -11.26 32.36
N GLY A 34 29.39 -10.07 32.88
CA GLY A 34 30.43 -9.18 33.45
C GLY A 34 30.11 -7.71 33.77
N ARG A 35 29.83 -7.44 35.06
CA ARG A 35 30.10 -6.24 35.93
C ARG A 35 29.89 -4.76 35.50
N ARG A 36 29.42 -3.97 36.49
CA ARG A 36 29.00 -2.54 36.53
C ARG A 36 30.15 -1.53 36.84
N ILE A 37 29.92 -0.22 36.59
CA ILE A 37 30.22 1.00 37.44
C ILE A 37 29.60 2.27 36.76
N PRO A 38 29.26 3.39 37.47
CA PRO A 38 28.13 4.27 37.13
C PRO A 38 28.42 5.73 36.67
N ARG A 39 27.38 6.30 36.03
CA ARG A 39 26.83 7.70 35.96
C ARG A 39 27.74 8.94 35.94
N ALA A 40 27.41 9.86 35.02
CA ALA A 40 27.22 11.30 35.30
C ALA A 40 26.23 11.94 34.30
N LEU A 41 25.45 12.91 34.77
CA LEU A 41 24.35 13.60 34.09
C LEU A 41 24.81 14.72 33.14
N GLY A 42 23.99 15.02 32.12
CA GLY A 42 24.02 16.29 31.39
C GLY A 42 22.91 16.34 30.34
N GLY A 43 21.87 17.15 30.58
CA GLY A 43 20.71 17.27 29.70
C GLY A 43 20.94 18.14 28.47
N ALA A 44 20.20 17.85 27.39
CA ALA A 44 19.78 18.82 26.37
C ALA A 44 18.68 18.21 25.49
N ALA A 45 17.64 19.00 25.24
CA ALA A 45 16.45 18.69 24.46
C ALA A 45 16.73 18.40 22.97
N ARG A 46 15.93 17.53 22.31
CA ARG A 46 15.82 17.46 20.84
C ARG A 46 14.42 17.08 20.34
N LEU A 47 13.99 17.80 19.30
CA LEU A 47 12.79 17.64 18.48
C LEU A 47 12.87 16.42 17.53
N GLY A 48 11.70 15.85 17.19
CA GLY A 48 11.46 15.06 15.97
C GLY A 48 11.35 13.55 16.17
N SER A 49 10.34 13.10 16.93
CA SER A 49 10.06 11.71 17.27
C SER A 49 9.61 10.89 16.05
N VAL A 50 10.27 9.76 15.76
CA VAL A 50 9.75 8.71 14.87
C VAL A 50 9.40 7.49 15.72
N LYS A 51 8.13 7.09 15.68
CA LYS A 51 7.54 6.09 16.57
C LYS A 51 7.11 4.86 15.77
N VAL A 52 7.87 3.76 15.81
CA VAL A 52 7.44 2.52 15.14
C VAL A 52 7.84 1.24 15.84
N LEU A 53 7.15 0.19 15.41
CA LEU A 53 6.78 -1.04 16.08
C LEU A 53 6.94 -2.17 15.05
N THR A 54 7.21 -3.36 15.54
CA THR A 54 7.97 -4.41 14.83
C THR A 54 7.10 -5.43 14.10
N GLY A 55 7.58 -5.93 12.95
CA GLY A 55 6.95 -7.00 12.15
C GLY A 55 7.51 -8.41 12.43
N GLU A 56 6.55 -9.32 12.61
CA GLU A 56 6.51 -10.77 12.31
C GLU A 56 7.79 -11.46 11.80
N ASN A 57 8.52 -12.14 12.69
CA ASN A 57 8.81 -13.58 12.58
C ASN A 57 9.57 -14.11 13.80
N SER A 58 8.83 -14.40 14.88
CA SER A 58 9.17 -15.45 15.85
C SER A 58 7.93 -15.79 16.67
N LYS A 59 7.26 -16.87 16.26
CA LYS A 59 6.15 -17.60 16.92
C LYS A 59 5.82 -17.19 18.37
N CYS A 60 4.77 -16.40 18.55
CA CYS A 60 3.79 -16.58 19.63
C CYS A 60 2.39 -16.60 18.98
N ARG A 61 1.73 -17.77 18.92
CA ARG A 61 0.37 -17.91 18.39
C ARG A 61 -0.67 -17.71 19.51
N GLY A 62 -1.67 -16.87 19.27
CA GLY A 62 -2.91 -16.72 20.03
C GLY A 62 -3.74 -15.55 19.45
N PRO A 63 -5.07 -15.65 19.31
CA PRO A 63 -5.84 -14.90 18.30
C PRO A 63 -6.25 -13.51 18.78
N GLY A 64 -6.25 -12.56 17.85
CA GLY A 64 -7.00 -11.31 17.98
C GLY A 64 -6.14 -10.06 18.05
N LEU A 65 -6.36 -9.21 17.04
CA LEU A 65 -6.15 -7.76 17.05
C LEU A 65 -4.69 -7.27 16.91
N GLY A 66 -4.53 -6.43 15.88
CA GLY A 66 -3.27 -5.85 15.47
C GLY A 66 -2.81 -4.68 16.33
N LEU A 67 -1.87 -3.93 15.74
CA LEU A 67 -1.15 -2.81 16.32
C LEU A 67 -0.04 -3.26 17.28
N SER A 68 1.09 -3.58 16.66
CA SER A 68 2.28 -2.79 16.89
C SER A 68 2.57 -2.57 18.39
N GLY A 69 3.07 -3.61 19.04
CA GLY A 69 3.51 -3.62 20.42
C GLY A 69 4.49 -4.79 20.57
N LEU A 70 5.58 -4.59 21.31
CA LEU A 70 6.10 -5.73 22.06
C LEU A 70 4.99 -6.05 23.06
N GLU A 71 4.25 -7.13 22.87
CA GLU A 71 3.31 -7.58 23.90
C GLU A 71 3.87 -8.88 24.44
N GLY A 72 4.76 -8.73 25.42
CA GLY A 72 5.13 -9.83 26.28
C GLY A 72 3.95 -10.14 27.19
N LYS A 73 3.60 -11.43 27.32
CA LYS A 73 2.68 -11.89 28.39
C LYS A 73 3.19 -11.55 29.79
N HIS A 74 4.47 -11.22 29.92
CA HIS A 74 5.13 -10.81 31.15
C HIS A 74 5.66 -9.38 31.07
N LEU A 75 5.78 -8.74 32.23
CA LEU A 75 6.41 -7.43 32.37
C LEU A 75 7.88 -7.52 31.94
N VAL A 76 8.27 -6.73 30.95
CA VAL A 76 9.65 -6.69 30.46
C VAL A 76 10.32 -5.42 30.99
N ARG A 77 11.50 -5.56 31.58
CA ARG A 77 12.38 -4.41 31.80
C ARG A 77 13.12 -4.16 30.50
N LEU A 78 12.86 -3.03 29.87
CA LEU A 78 13.62 -2.66 28.69
C LEU A 78 15.06 -2.36 29.05
N GLY A 79 15.96 -3.18 28.50
CA GLY A 79 17.40 -3.04 28.60
C GLY A 79 17.92 -1.99 27.61
N SER A 80 19.08 -1.47 27.93
CA SER A 80 19.75 -0.40 27.17
C SER A 80 20.00 -0.78 25.71
N SER A 81 19.96 0.22 24.83
CA SER A 81 20.53 0.14 23.47
C SER A 81 22.05 0.20 23.56
N THR A 82 22.76 -0.67 22.81
CA THR A 82 24.25 -0.63 22.76
C THR A 82 24.76 0.65 22.11
N ARG A 83 24.00 1.21 21.17
CA ARG A 83 24.28 2.45 20.45
C ARG A 83 23.04 3.35 20.46
N PRO A 84 22.76 4.08 21.56
CA PRO A 84 21.61 4.98 21.67
C PRO A 84 21.61 6.10 20.62
N GLU A 85 22.78 6.46 20.09
CA GLU A 85 22.95 7.42 19.01
C GLU A 85 22.48 6.89 17.65
N VAL A 86 22.31 5.57 17.51
CA VAL A 86 21.80 4.89 16.30
C VAL A 86 20.33 4.52 16.49
N ALA A 87 19.99 3.90 17.61
CA ALA A 87 18.62 3.54 17.95
C ALA A 87 18.37 3.80 19.43
N SER A 88 17.52 4.77 19.76
CA SER A 88 17.12 5.04 21.14
C SER A 88 15.81 4.33 21.47
N ILE A 89 15.61 4.00 22.74
CA ILE A 89 14.46 3.23 23.21
C ILE A 89 13.77 4.00 24.32
N GLU A 90 12.45 4.13 24.24
CA GLU A 90 11.62 4.74 25.26
C GLU A 90 10.49 3.79 25.67
N PRO A 91 10.37 3.40 26.96
CA PRO A 91 9.28 2.55 27.43
C PRO A 91 7.94 3.29 27.41
N LEU A 92 6.86 2.62 27.03
CA LEU A 92 5.50 3.17 27.03
C LEU A 92 4.74 2.71 28.27
N GLY A 93 4.25 3.65 29.09
CA GLY A 93 3.52 3.32 30.32
C GLY A 93 4.36 2.53 31.34
N PRO A 94 5.52 3.06 31.79
CA PRO A 94 6.32 2.38 32.80
C PRO A 94 5.55 2.26 34.12
N ASN A 95 5.49 1.06 34.69
CA ASN A 95 5.03 0.88 36.06
C ASN A 95 6.06 1.43 37.07
N GLU A 96 5.71 1.50 38.35
CA GLU A 96 6.58 1.96 39.46
C GLU A 96 7.96 1.24 39.49
N GLN A 97 8.05 0.06 38.88
CA GLN A 97 9.27 -0.75 38.77
C GLN A 97 10.05 -0.56 37.45
N GLN A 98 9.78 0.49 36.67
CA GLN A 98 10.41 0.76 35.36
C GLN A 98 10.27 -0.39 34.35
N CYS A 99 9.23 -1.21 34.52
CA CYS A 99 8.91 -2.30 33.60
C CYS A 99 7.79 -1.84 32.65
N SER A 100 7.91 -2.19 31.39
CA SER A 100 6.90 -1.93 30.39
C SER A 100 6.79 -3.09 29.43
N GLN A 101 5.56 -3.41 29.02
CA GLN A 101 5.34 -4.39 27.96
C GLN A 101 5.73 -3.80 26.60
N LYS A 102 5.48 -2.50 26.37
CA LYS A 102 5.62 -1.84 25.06
C LYS A 102 6.71 -0.77 25.08
N ALA A 103 7.44 -0.63 23.98
CA ALA A 103 8.40 0.45 23.84
C ALA A 103 8.44 1.00 22.43
N VAL A 104 8.93 2.23 22.35
CA VAL A 104 9.21 2.93 21.10
C VAL A 104 10.69 2.80 20.82
N VAL A 105 11.03 2.31 19.62
CA VAL A 105 12.38 2.40 19.09
C VAL A 105 12.43 3.58 18.11
N GLN A 106 13.31 4.53 18.37
CA GLN A 106 13.53 5.69 17.52
C GLN A 106 14.85 5.50 16.76
N ALA A 107 14.78 5.53 15.43
CA ALA A 107 15.97 5.52 14.60
C ALA A 107 16.62 6.91 14.56
N ARG A 108 17.95 6.94 14.65
CA ARG A 108 18.76 8.16 14.59
C ARG A 108 19.88 7.95 13.58
N LEU A 109 19.71 8.52 12.39
CA LEU A 109 20.73 8.47 11.35
C LEU A 109 21.60 9.73 11.47
N THR A 110 22.78 9.59 12.07
CA THR A 110 23.76 10.69 12.20
C THR A 110 24.71 10.77 11.00
N GLN A 111 24.82 9.68 10.23
CA GLN A 111 25.72 9.55 9.08
C GLN A 111 25.02 8.74 7.98
N PRO A 112 25.27 9.01 6.69
CA PRO A 112 24.68 8.27 5.57
C PRO A 112 25.36 6.90 5.38
N ALA A 113 25.30 6.06 6.39
CA ALA A 113 25.88 4.73 6.41
C ALA A 113 24.95 3.76 7.13
N ARG A 114 25.06 2.47 6.80
CA ARG A 114 24.38 1.41 7.53
C ARG A 114 24.92 1.33 8.95
N LEU A 115 24.05 1.57 9.92
CA LEU A 115 24.36 1.53 11.35
C LEU A 115 23.56 0.41 12.01
N THR A 116 24.14 -0.26 12.99
CA THR A 116 23.46 -1.32 13.75
C THR A 116 23.63 -1.05 15.23
N SER A 117 22.53 -1.13 15.97
CA SER A 117 22.47 -1.16 17.42
C SER A 117 21.84 -2.47 17.87
N ILE A 118 22.15 -2.90 19.08
CA ILE A 118 21.53 -4.07 19.70
C ILE A 118 20.68 -3.58 20.86
N ILE A 119 19.42 -4.00 20.85
CA ILE A 119 18.42 -3.70 21.86
C ILE A 119 18.25 -4.93 22.73
N PHE A 120 18.40 -4.74 24.04
CA PHE A 120 18.14 -5.78 25.03
C PHE A 120 16.82 -5.55 25.73
N ALA A 121 16.11 -6.62 26.05
CA ALA A 121 14.92 -6.55 26.88
C ALA A 121 14.90 -7.76 27.80
N GLU A 122 14.66 -7.56 29.09
CA GLU A 122 14.72 -8.62 30.10
C GLU A 122 13.32 -8.89 30.63
N ASP A 123 12.84 -10.13 30.49
CA ASP A 123 11.62 -10.55 31.18
C ASP A 123 11.96 -10.76 32.66
N ILE A 124 11.39 -9.89 33.53
CA ILE A 124 11.69 -9.91 34.96
C ILE A 124 11.15 -11.16 35.66
N THR A 125 10.16 -11.84 35.07
CA THR A 125 9.54 -13.03 35.66
C THR A 125 10.32 -14.30 35.35
N THR A 126 10.90 -14.40 34.16
CA THR A 126 11.65 -15.58 33.70
C THR A 126 13.17 -15.40 33.76
N GLY A 127 13.65 -14.16 33.89
CA GLY A 127 15.06 -13.80 33.80
C GLY A 127 15.64 -13.92 32.38
N GLN A 128 14.80 -14.16 31.38
CA GLN A 128 15.25 -14.30 29.99
C GLN A 128 15.56 -12.94 29.37
N VAL A 129 16.68 -12.87 28.66
CA VAL A 129 17.08 -11.66 27.89
C VAL A 129 16.79 -11.88 26.41
N LEU A 130 15.92 -11.03 25.88
CA LEU A 130 15.64 -10.89 24.46
C LEU A 130 16.65 -9.92 23.84
N ARG A 131 17.12 -10.29 22.65
CA ARG A 131 18.05 -9.49 21.85
C ARG A 131 17.42 -9.19 20.49
N CYS A 132 17.36 -7.90 20.16
CA CYS A 132 16.90 -7.40 18.87
C CYS A 132 17.97 -6.51 18.24
N ASP A 133 18.48 -6.88 17.07
CA ASP A 133 19.35 -6.02 16.28
C ASP A 133 18.50 -4.97 15.54
N ALA A 134 18.79 -3.69 15.77
CA ALA A 134 18.18 -2.53 15.14
C ALA A 134 19.15 -1.97 14.10
N ILE A 135 18.80 -2.12 12.83
CA ILE A 135 19.59 -1.69 11.67
C ILE A 135 18.94 -0.43 11.11
N VAL A 136 19.69 0.67 11.10
CA VAL A 136 19.30 1.93 10.44
C VAL A 136 20.10 2.05 9.15
N ASP A 137 19.42 2.25 8.04
CA ASP A 137 20.07 2.28 6.72
C ASP A 137 19.42 3.29 5.77
N LEU A 138 20.08 3.53 4.64
CA LEU A 138 19.64 4.39 3.56
C LEU A 138 18.69 3.67 2.60
N ILE A 139 17.60 4.35 2.27
CA ILE A 139 16.67 3.91 1.23
C ILE A 139 17.31 4.13 -0.14
N HIS A 140 17.42 3.06 -0.93
CA HIS A 140 17.94 3.08 -2.29
C HIS A 140 16.81 3.02 -3.33
N GLY A 141 15.65 2.45 -2.98
CA GLY A 141 14.49 2.36 -3.86
C GLY A 141 13.18 2.33 -3.08
N ILE A 142 12.09 2.72 -3.75
CA ILE A 142 10.73 2.61 -3.22
C ILE A 142 9.80 2.01 -4.27
N GLN A 143 8.75 1.35 -3.81
CA GLN A 143 7.70 0.73 -4.61
C GLN A 143 6.34 0.99 -3.96
N ILE A 144 5.29 1.12 -4.77
CA ILE A 144 3.92 1.19 -4.28
C ILE A 144 3.33 -0.21 -4.31
N VAL A 145 2.88 -0.68 -3.16
CA VAL A 145 2.19 -1.96 -2.96
C VAL A 145 0.69 -1.69 -2.91
N SER A 146 -0.06 -2.48 -3.68
CA SER A 146 -1.53 -2.45 -3.72
C SER A 146 -2.08 -3.88 -3.71
N THR A 147 -3.30 -4.04 -3.21
CA THR A 147 -4.02 -5.33 -3.25
C THR A 147 -4.66 -5.60 -4.62
N THR A 148 -5.03 -4.53 -5.32
CA THR A 148 -5.61 -4.56 -6.67
C THR A 148 -5.09 -3.39 -7.50
N ARG A 149 -5.24 -3.47 -8.83
CA ARG A 149 -5.03 -2.35 -9.76
C ARG A 149 -6.33 -1.81 -10.33
N GLU A 150 -7.45 -2.41 -9.95
CA GLU A 150 -8.79 -2.06 -10.39
C GLU A 150 -9.58 -1.49 -9.21
N LEU A 151 -10.27 -0.39 -9.47
CA LEU A 151 -11.12 0.34 -8.56
C LEU A 151 -12.51 0.42 -9.17
N TYR A 152 -13.55 0.18 -8.39
CA TYR A 152 -14.91 0.44 -8.82
C TYR A 152 -15.37 1.82 -8.37
N LEU A 153 -16.13 2.50 -9.21
CA LEU A 153 -16.75 3.77 -8.87
C LEU A 153 -17.65 3.64 -7.65
N GLU A 154 -17.52 4.61 -6.74
CA GLU A 154 -18.34 4.70 -5.53
C GLU A 154 -18.19 3.49 -4.59
N ASP A 155 -17.14 2.68 -4.78
CA ASP A 155 -16.77 1.59 -3.88
C ASP A 155 -15.84 2.09 -2.76
N SER A 156 -15.53 1.18 -1.83
CA SER A 156 -14.64 1.44 -0.70
C SER A 156 -13.26 1.91 -1.17
N PRO A 157 -12.62 2.87 -0.47
CA PRO A 157 -11.29 3.34 -0.82
C PRO A 157 -10.25 2.20 -0.85
N LEU A 158 -9.31 2.29 -1.78
CA LEU A 158 -8.15 1.40 -1.83
C LEU A 158 -7.02 1.97 -1.00
N GLU A 159 -6.48 1.14 -0.10
CA GLU A 159 -5.26 1.44 0.62
C GLU A 159 -4.03 1.17 -0.26
N LEU A 160 -3.15 2.16 -0.36
CA LEU A 160 -1.85 2.04 -1.01
C LEU A 160 -0.75 2.28 0.00
N LYS A 161 0.31 1.48 -0.09
CA LYS A 161 1.44 1.54 0.85
C LYS A 161 2.78 1.58 0.13
N ILE A 162 3.76 2.30 0.68
CA ILE A 162 5.14 2.28 0.22
C ILE A 162 5.91 1.13 0.85
N GLN A 163 6.63 0.41 0.01
CA GLN A 163 7.70 -0.49 0.38
C GLN A 163 9.03 0.15 -0.01
N ALA A 164 9.95 0.29 0.93
CA ALA A 164 11.30 0.77 0.64
C ALA A 164 12.31 -0.36 0.64
N LEU A 165 13.36 -0.19 -0.16
CA LEU A 165 14.42 -1.16 -0.40
C LEU A 165 15.80 -0.56 -0.12
N ASP A 166 16.68 -1.35 0.50
CA ASP A 166 18.10 -1.04 0.65
C ASP A 166 18.90 -1.36 -0.64
N SER A 167 20.21 -1.17 -0.61
CA SER A 167 21.11 -1.46 -1.75
C SER A 167 21.18 -2.95 -2.12
N GLU A 168 20.85 -3.84 -1.19
CA GLU A 168 20.80 -5.29 -1.38
C GLU A 168 19.41 -5.78 -1.82
N GLY A 169 18.43 -4.87 -1.90
CA GLY A 169 17.03 -5.21 -2.23
C GLY A 169 16.22 -5.74 -1.04
N ASN A 170 16.71 -5.62 0.19
CA ASN A 170 15.91 -5.98 1.37
C ASN A 170 14.88 -4.90 1.69
N THR A 171 13.76 -5.32 2.25
CA THR A 171 12.69 -4.41 2.67
C THR A 171 12.92 -3.83 4.07
N PHE A 172 12.69 -2.53 4.21
CA PHE A 172 12.64 -1.86 5.51
C PHE A 172 11.41 -2.30 6.30
N SER A 173 11.58 -2.56 7.60
CA SER A 173 10.46 -2.97 8.46
C SER A 173 9.48 -1.83 8.71
N THR A 174 9.93 -0.58 8.59
CA THR A 174 9.09 0.60 8.78
C THR A 174 9.62 1.84 8.07
N LEU A 175 8.68 2.71 7.69
CA LEU A 175 8.91 4.02 7.06
C LEU A 175 8.23 5.16 7.80
N ALA A 176 7.71 4.92 9.01
CA ALA A 176 7.01 6.00 9.71
C ALA A 176 7.93 7.20 9.93
N GLY A 177 7.32 8.38 9.99
CA GLY A 177 8.04 9.62 10.20
C GLY A 177 8.75 10.16 8.96
N LEU A 178 8.89 9.37 7.90
CA LEU A 178 9.23 9.88 6.57
C LEU A 178 7.99 10.48 5.92
N VAL A 179 8.17 11.64 5.32
CA VAL A 179 7.11 12.34 4.60
C VAL A 179 7.18 11.97 3.13
N PHE A 180 6.04 11.60 2.57
CA PHE A 180 5.92 11.26 1.17
C PHE A 180 5.03 12.29 0.46
N ASP A 181 5.45 12.70 -0.73
CA ASP A 181 4.63 13.47 -1.64
C ASP A 181 3.89 12.51 -2.57
N TRP A 182 2.57 12.39 -2.38
CA TRP A 182 1.70 11.61 -3.26
C TRP A 182 1.01 12.52 -4.26
N THR A 183 1.16 12.21 -5.55
CA THR A 183 0.65 13.03 -6.64
C THR A 183 -0.02 12.19 -7.70
N ILE A 184 -1.16 12.67 -8.20
CA ILE A 184 -1.83 12.10 -9.39
C ILE A 184 -1.19 12.75 -10.60
N VAL A 185 -0.62 11.93 -11.49
CA VAL A 185 0.04 12.38 -12.70
C VAL A 185 -0.82 12.03 -13.92
N LYS A 186 -0.80 12.91 -14.93
CA LYS A 186 -1.46 12.64 -16.21
C LYS A 186 -0.78 11.46 -16.89
N ASP A 187 -1.57 10.48 -17.30
CA ASP A 187 -1.06 9.36 -18.08
C ASP A 187 -0.98 9.77 -19.56
N THR A 188 0.22 10.11 -20.02
CA THR A 188 0.48 10.49 -21.41
C THR A 188 0.47 9.30 -22.37
N GLU A 189 0.50 8.07 -21.86
CA GLU A 189 0.46 6.83 -22.65
C GLU A 189 -0.96 6.23 -22.75
N ALA A 190 -1.92 6.81 -22.04
CA ALA A 190 -3.33 6.45 -22.17
C ALA A 190 -3.94 7.15 -23.41
N ASN A 191 -3.68 6.59 -24.59
CA ASN A 191 -4.41 6.92 -25.82
C ASN A 191 -5.93 6.79 -25.57
N GLY A 192 -6.64 7.92 -25.44
CA GLY A 192 -8.12 7.96 -25.40
C GLY A 192 -8.79 8.60 -24.17
N PHE A 193 -8.06 8.94 -23.09
CA PHE A 193 -8.65 9.58 -21.90
C PHE A 193 -8.17 11.02 -21.70
N SER A 194 -8.90 12.00 -22.25
CA SER A 194 -8.57 13.43 -22.10
C SER A 194 -8.60 13.94 -20.65
N ASP A 195 -9.32 13.23 -19.75
CA ASP A 195 -9.59 13.65 -18.36
C ASP A 195 -9.04 12.69 -17.27
N SER A 196 -8.03 11.87 -17.60
CA SER A 196 -7.45 10.83 -16.71
C SER A 196 -7.06 11.29 -15.30
N HIS A 197 -6.62 12.55 -15.14
CA HIS A 197 -6.14 13.11 -13.87
C HIS A 197 -7.24 13.43 -12.85
N ASN A 198 -8.50 13.55 -13.27
CA ASN A 198 -9.64 13.82 -12.38
C ASN A 198 -10.46 12.56 -12.07
N ALA A 199 -9.99 11.39 -12.51
CA ALA A 199 -10.67 10.11 -12.29
C ALA A 199 -10.42 9.53 -10.90
N LEU A 200 -9.37 9.98 -10.21
CA LEU A 200 -8.94 9.48 -8.90
C LEU A 200 -8.88 10.63 -7.90
N ARG A 201 -9.18 10.34 -6.64
CA ARG A 201 -8.98 11.25 -5.51
C ARG A 201 -8.20 10.56 -4.41
N ILE A 202 -7.22 11.27 -3.84
CA ILE A 202 -6.57 10.88 -2.60
C ILE A 202 -7.46 11.34 -1.44
N LEU A 203 -7.76 10.44 -0.52
CA LEU A 203 -8.59 10.70 0.65
C LEU A 203 -7.73 10.74 1.90
N THR A 204 -8.17 11.52 2.88
CA THR A 204 -7.64 11.42 4.24
C THR A 204 -8.32 10.27 4.98
N PHE A 205 -7.65 9.71 5.97
CA PHE A 205 -8.25 8.65 6.79
C PHE A 205 -9.44 9.18 7.61
N LEU A 206 -9.44 10.46 7.99
CA LEU A 206 -10.56 11.13 8.65
C LEU A 206 -11.84 11.16 7.81
N GLU A 207 -11.74 11.15 6.47
CA GLU A 207 -12.87 11.10 5.55
C GLU A 207 -13.39 9.67 5.32
N SER A 208 -12.75 8.67 5.92
CA SER A 208 -13.01 7.25 5.69
C SER A 208 -13.43 6.52 6.97
N THR A 209 -13.90 5.28 6.81
CA THR A 209 -14.14 4.36 7.93
C THR A 209 -12.89 3.56 8.33
N TYR A 210 -11.76 3.74 7.62
CA TYR A 210 -10.53 3.02 7.85
C TYR A 210 -9.81 3.58 9.07
N ILE A 211 -9.17 2.69 9.84
CA ILE A 211 -8.42 3.07 11.04
C ILE A 211 -6.94 3.18 10.64
N PRO A 212 -6.39 4.41 10.54
CA PRO A 212 -4.97 4.59 10.25
C PRO A 212 -4.08 4.14 11.41
N PRO A 213 -2.83 3.74 11.14
CA PRO A 213 -1.79 3.71 12.15
C PRO A 213 -1.63 5.09 12.82
N SER A 214 -1.33 5.11 14.12
CA SER A 214 -1.26 6.36 14.91
C SER A 214 -0.31 7.41 14.34
N TYR A 215 0.83 6.99 13.80
CA TYR A 215 1.82 7.89 13.19
C TYR A 215 1.31 8.52 11.88
N ILE A 216 0.45 7.81 11.12
CA ILE A 216 -0.22 8.38 9.93
C ILE A 216 -1.23 9.44 10.38
N SER A 217 -2.01 9.18 11.43
CA SER A 217 -2.94 10.17 11.99
C SER A 217 -2.23 11.44 12.45
N GLU A 218 -1.05 11.30 13.06
CA GLU A 218 -0.21 12.44 13.46
C GLU A 218 0.29 13.23 12.25
N MET A 219 0.65 12.56 11.16
CA MET A 219 1.05 13.22 9.91
C MET A 219 -0.11 13.98 9.25
N GLU A 220 -1.31 13.40 9.19
CA GLU A 220 -2.48 14.08 8.62
C GLU A 220 -2.85 15.34 9.41
N LYS A 221 -2.77 15.30 10.74
CA LYS A 221 -2.95 16.49 11.60
C LYS A 221 -1.95 17.59 11.29
N ALA A 222 -0.76 17.23 10.80
CA ALA A 222 0.28 18.16 10.38
C ALA A 222 0.20 18.51 8.88
N ALA A 223 -0.89 18.15 8.19
CA ALA A 223 -1.08 18.31 6.74
C ALA A 223 0.03 17.66 5.89
N LYS A 224 0.54 16.52 6.37
CA LYS A 224 1.57 15.71 5.71
C LYS A 224 1.02 14.34 5.35
N GLN A 225 1.59 13.71 4.33
CA GLN A 225 1.25 12.35 3.92
C GLN A 225 2.38 11.39 4.29
N GLY A 226 2.02 10.21 4.76
CA GLY A 226 2.95 9.15 5.14
C GLY A 226 3.20 8.13 4.05
N ASP A 227 3.75 6.98 4.44
CA ASP A 227 3.95 5.83 3.57
C ASP A 227 2.66 5.11 3.18
N THR A 228 1.52 5.44 3.81
CA THR A 228 0.21 4.83 3.51
C THR A 228 -0.82 5.91 3.21
N ILE A 229 -1.62 5.73 2.16
CA ILE A 229 -2.73 6.61 1.78
C ILE A 229 -3.97 5.82 1.34
N LEU A 230 -5.10 6.52 1.27
CA LEU A 230 -6.33 6.00 0.67
C LEU A 230 -6.61 6.70 -0.66
N VAL A 231 -7.09 5.94 -1.64
CA VAL A 231 -7.52 6.49 -2.94
C VAL A 231 -8.91 5.98 -3.30
N SER A 232 -9.71 6.82 -3.96
CA SER A 232 -11.06 6.48 -4.43
C SER A 232 -11.29 6.94 -5.87
N GLY A 233 -12.05 6.14 -6.61
CA GLY A 233 -12.44 6.44 -7.99
C GLY A 233 -13.59 7.43 -8.05
N MET A 234 -13.38 8.55 -8.75
CA MET A 234 -14.41 9.58 -9.00
C MET A 234 -15.08 9.42 -10.37
N LYS A 235 -14.33 8.97 -11.38
CA LYS A 235 -14.82 8.76 -12.75
C LYS A 235 -14.13 7.58 -13.39
N THR A 236 -14.83 6.90 -14.30
CA THR A 236 -14.27 5.80 -15.09
C THR A 236 -13.07 6.30 -15.89
N GLY A 237 -12.01 5.51 -15.94
CA GLY A 237 -10.81 5.84 -16.70
C GLY A 237 -9.57 5.22 -16.08
N SER A 238 -8.40 5.71 -16.50
CA SER A 238 -7.13 5.28 -15.93
C SER A 238 -6.39 6.45 -15.31
N SER A 239 -5.84 6.25 -14.13
CA SER A 239 -5.10 7.28 -13.39
C SER A 239 -3.77 6.71 -12.93
N LYS A 240 -2.71 7.51 -13.07
CA LYS A 240 -1.36 7.14 -12.65
C LYS A 240 -1.01 7.94 -11.41
N LEU A 241 -0.54 7.24 -10.39
CA LEU A 241 -0.17 7.81 -9.10
C LEU A 241 1.33 7.70 -8.92
N LYS A 242 1.92 8.72 -8.32
CA LYS A 242 3.35 8.84 -8.10
C LYS A 242 3.63 9.19 -6.65
N ALA A 243 4.57 8.48 -6.04
CA ALA A 243 5.03 8.71 -4.67
C ALA A 243 6.52 9.04 -4.65
N ARG A 244 6.90 10.06 -3.89
CA ARG A 244 8.29 10.49 -3.71
C ARG A 244 8.57 10.73 -2.23
N ILE A 245 9.76 10.38 -1.76
CA ILE A 245 10.25 10.76 -0.43
C ILE A 245 10.62 12.25 -0.43
N GLN A 246 10.09 13.03 0.51
CA GLN A 246 10.25 14.49 0.53
C GLN A 246 11.63 14.93 1.04
N GLU A 247 12.27 14.15 1.91
CA GLU A 247 13.51 14.53 2.56
C GLU A 247 14.68 14.70 1.58
N ALA A 248 15.49 15.75 1.79
CA ALA A 248 16.54 16.16 0.88
C ALA A 248 17.63 15.09 0.64
N VAL A 249 17.88 14.22 1.62
CA VAL A 249 18.84 13.11 1.50
C VAL A 249 18.41 12.07 0.46
N TYR A 250 17.12 11.98 0.16
CA TYR A 250 16.54 11.01 -0.78
C TYR A 250 16.18 11.62 -2.14
N LYS A 251 16.70 12.81 -2.48
CA LYS A 251 16.47 13.47 -3.79
C LYS A 251 16.79 12.56 -4.99
N ASN A 252 17.78 11.68 -4.85
CA ASN A 252 18.23 10.77 -5.90
C ASN A 252 17.43 9.45 -5.96
N VAL A 253 16.58 9.16 -4.98
CA VAL A 253 15.71 7.99 -4.99
C VAL A 253 14.62 8.21 -6.03
N ARG A 254 14.47 7.25 -6.96
CA ARG A 254 13.45 7.35 -8.01
C ARG A 254 12.06 7.28 -7.38
N PRO A 255 11.13 8.15 -7.81
CA PRO A 255 9.74 8.03 -7.40
C PRO A 255 9.14 6.68 -7.81
N ALA A 256 8.28 6.13 -6.96
CA ALA A 256 7.47 4.97 -7.30
C ALA A 256 6.21 5.42 -8.05
N GLU A 257 5.76 4.61 -9.01
CA GLU A 257 4.57 4.90 -9.82
C GLU A 257 3.68 3.67 -9.91
N VAL A 258 2.36 3.87 -9.85
CA VAL A 258 1.35 2.82 -10.04
C VAL A 258 0.23 3.34 -10.92
N ARG A 259 -0.26 2.51 -11.83
CA ARG A 259 -1.42 2.82 -12.68
C ARG A 259 -2.63 2.06 -12.14
N LEU A 260 -3.71 2.80 -11.90
CA LEU A 260 -4.99 2.27 -11.45
C LEU A 260 -6.01 2.44 -12.57
N LEU A 261 -6.89 1.45 -12.69
CA LEU A 261 -8.03 1.45 -13.59
C LEU A 261 -9.30 1.63 -12.76
N ILE A 262 -10.06 2.68 -13.07
CA ILE A 262 -11.33 2.97 -12.42
C ILE A 262 -12.45 2.54 -13.36
N LEU A 263 -13.32 1.66 -12.90
CA LEU A 263 -14.37 1.01 -13.65
C LEU A 263 -15.74 1.28 -13.02
N GLU A 264 -16.80 1.23 -13.81
CA GLU A 264 -18.14 1.09 -13.24
C GLU A 264 -18.38 -0.36 -12.85
N ASN A 265 -19.13 -0.57 -11.76
CA ASN A 265 -19.60 -1.90 -11.41
C ASN A 265 -20.82 -2.23 -12.30
N ILE A 266 -20.59 -3.01 -13.34
CA ILE A 266 -21.60 -3.38 -14.34
C ILE A 266 -21.77 -4.90 -14.38
N LEU A 267 -23.01 -5.33 -14.51
CA LEU A 267 -23.39 -6.72 -14.68
C LEU A 267 -24.28 -6.92 -15.91
N LEU A 268 -24.18 -8.11 -16.49
CA LEU A 268 -25.17 -8.62 -17.44
C LEU A 268 -26.25 -9.38 -16.68
N ASN A 269 -27.50 -9.22 -17.13
CA ASN A 269 -28.64 -9.96 -16.62
C ASN A 269 -29.39 -10.62 -17.80
N PRO A 270 -29.49 -11.96 -17.84
CA PRO A 270 -28.99 -12.90 -16.84
C PRO A 270 -27.45 -12.95 -16.77
N ALA A 271 -26.92 -13.20 -15.58
CA ALA A 271 -25.46 -13.31 -15.32
C ALA A 271 -24.95 -14.76 -15.38
N TYR A 272 -25.86 -15.72 -15.52
CA TYR A 272 -25.57 -17.14 -15.59
C TYR A 272 -25.60 -17.64 -17.04
N ASP A 273 -25.01 -18.81 -17.27
CA ASP A 273 -25.03 -19.46 -18.59
C ASP A 273 -26.46 -19.76 -19.03
N VAL A 274 -26.82 -19.28 -20.21
CA VAL A 274 -28.17 -19.44 -20.77
C VAL A 274 -28.15 -20.53 -21.84
N TYR A 275 -29.19 -21.36 -21.83
CA TYR A 275 -29.45 -22.40 -22.81
C TYR A 275 -30.67 -22.03 -23.67
N LEU A 276 -30.49 -21.91 -24.99
CA LEU A 276 -31.53 -21.52 -25.93
C LEU A 276 -31.71 -22.58 -27.01
N LEU A 277 -32.97 -22.92 -27.29
CA LEU A 277 -33.33 -23.73 -28.44
C LEU A 277 -33.12 -22.94 -29.74
N VAL A 278 -32.71 -23.62 -30.80
CA VAL A 278 -32.57 -23.04 -32.14
C VAL A 278 -33.86 -22.33 -32.57
N GLY A 279 -33.74 -21.08 -33.04
CA GLY A 279 -34.84 -20.20 -33.43
C GLY A 279 -35.45 -19.39 -32.29
N THR A 280 -35.06 -19.63 -31.03
CA THR A 280 -35.50 -18.83 -29.88
C THR A 280 -34.53 -17.69 -29.58
N SER A 281 -34.97 -16.72 -28.78
CA SER A 281 -34.15 -15.58 -28.38
C SER A 281 -34.38 -15.15 -26.95
N ILE A 282 -33.33 -14.59 -26.35
CA ILE A 282 -33.33 -13.99 -25.01
C ILE A 282 -32.91 -12.54 -25.10
N ARG A 283 -33.47 -11.71 -24.22
CA ARG A 283 -33.06 -10.31 -24.05
C ARG A 283 -32.13 -10.19 -22.85
N TYR A 284 -30.93 -9.67 -23.07
CA TYR A 284 -30.01 -9.28 -22.02
C TYR A 284 -30.25 -7.84 -21.59
N LYS A 285 -30.05 -7.59 -20.31
CA LYS A 285 -30.04 -6.26 -19.71
C LYS A 285 -28.66 -5.98 -19.16
N VAL A 286 -28.16 -4.78 -19.40
CA VAL A 286 -26.94 -4.28 -18.76
C VAL A 286 -27.38 -3.50 -17.53
N GLN A 287 -26.84 -3.82 -16.35
CA GLN A 287 -27.21 -3.13 -15.11
C GLN A 287 -25.97 -2.59 -14.41
N LYS A 288 -26.09 -1.38 -13.86
CA LYS A 288 -25.06 -0.69 -13.09
C LYS A 288 -25.39 -0.78 -11.60
N ILE A 289 -24.42 -1.18 -10.79
CA ILE A 289 -24.50 -1.12 -9.32
C ILE A 289 -23.85 0.17 -8.86
N ARG A 290 -24.60 0.98 -8.11
CA ARG A 290 -24.12 2.19 -7.44
C ARG A 290 -24.69 2.27 -6.04
N GLN A 291 -23.83 2.36 -5.02
CA GLN A 291 -24.22 2.45 -3.60
C GLN A 291 -25.24 1.37 -3.19
N GLY A 292 -25.07 0.15 -3.69
CA GLY A 292 -26.00 -0.97 -3.43
C GLY A 292 -27.33 -0.93 -4.19
N LYS A 293 -27.56 0.08 -5.05
CA LYS A 293 -28.72 0.18 -5.93
C LYS A 293 -28.37 -0.29 -7.34
N ILE A 294 -29.21 -1.15 -7.90
CA ILE A 294 -29.11 -1.64 -9.28
C ILE A 294 -29.95 -0.73 -10.18
N THR A 295 -29.36 -0.24 -11.26
CA THR A 295 -30.02 0.58 -12.29
C THR A 295 -29.80 -0.03 -13.67
N GLU A 296 -30.81 -0.05 -14.53
CA GLU A 296 -30.68 -0.58 -15.90
C GLU A 296 -30.01 0.47 -16.80
N LEU A 297 -28.93 0.07 -17.49
CA LEU A 297 -28.29 0.87 -18.52
C LEU A 297 -29.03 0.65 -19.84
N SER A 298 -29.50 1.74 -20.45
CA SER A 298 -30.12 1.67 -21.77
C SER A 298 -29.07 1.30 -22.82
N MET A 299 -29.43 0.34 -23.66
CA MET A 299 -28.63 -0.11 -24.80
C MET A 299 -29.34 0.28 -26.10
N PRO A 300 -28.59 0.66 -27.16
CA PRO A 300 -27.13 0.78 -27.21
C PRO A 300 -26.60 1.97 -26.37
N SER A 301 -25.37 1.85 -25.87
CA SER A 301 -24.71 2.86 -25.05
C SER A 301 -23.52 3.47 -25.78
N ASP A 302 -23.21 4.74 -25.52
CA ASP A 302 -22.02 5.39 -26.06
C ASP A 302 -20.72 4.79 -25.50
N GLN A 303 -20.78 4.23 -24.28
CA GLN A 303 -19.62 3.76 -23.52
C GLN A 303 -19.43 2.24 -23.62
N TYR A 304 -20.52 1.49 -23.74
CA TYR A 304 -20.52 0.03 -23.69
C TYR A 304 -21.14 -0.58 -24.93
N GLU A 305 -20.55 -1.69 -25.37
CA GLU A 305 -20.98 -2.44 -26.53
C GLU A 305 -21.14 -3.92 -26.19
N LEU A 306 -22.23 -4.53 -26.64
CA LEU A 306 -22.43 -5.96 -26.55
C LEU A 306 -21.90 -6.62 -27.81
N GLN A 307 -21.11 -7.68 -27.64
CA GLN A 307 -20.54 -8.46 -28.74
C GLN A 307 -20.69 -9.95 -28.48
N LEU A 308 -20.94 -10.71 -29.54
CA LEU A 308 -20.84 -12.17 -29.50
C LEU A 308 -19.44 -12.60 -29.90
N GLN A 309 -18.80 -13.40 -29.06
CA GLN A 309 -17.47 -13.96 -29.27
C GLN A 309 -17.54 -15.50 -29.25
N ASN A 310 -16.47 -16.16 -29.69
CA ASN A 310 -16.30 -17.62 -29.61
C ASN A 310 -17.48 -18.44 -30.17
N SER A 311 -17.94 -18.12 -31.38
CA SER A 311 -18.98 -18.89 -32.06
C SER A 311 -18.42 -20.25 -32.52
N ILE A 312 -18.70 -21.31 -31.76
CA ILE A 312 -18.23 -22.68 -32.00
C ILE A 312 -19.45 -23.56 -32.35
N PRO A 313 -19.66 -23.89 -33.64
CA PRO A 313 -20.73 -24.80 -34.05
C PRO A 313 -20.52 -26.24 -33.53
N ASP A 314 -21.61 -26.98 -33.37
CA ASP A 314 -21.57 -28.43 -33.19
C ASP A 314 -20.90 -29.13 -34.40
N PRO A 315 -20.25 -30.31 -34.25
CA PRO A 315 -19.63 -31.03 -35.36
C PRO A 315 -20.55 -31.32 -36.55
N GLN A 316 -21.87 -31.33 -36.36
CA GLN A 316 -22.86 -31.51 -37.43
C GLN A 316 -23.42 -30.18 -37.99
N GLY A 317 -23.04 -29.04 -37.42
CA GLY A 317 -23.48 -27.71 -37.83
C GLY A 317 -22.76 -27.15 -39.05
N ASP A 318 -23.30 -26.09 -39.65
CA ASP A 318 -22.64 -25.40 -40.77
C ASP A 318 -21.53 -24.46 -40.24
N PRO A 319 -20.25 -24.66 -40.59
CA PRO A 319 -19.16 -23.79 -40.16
C PRO A 319 -19.25 -22.36 -40.72
N ASN A 320 -20.03 -22.14 -41.78
CA ASN A 320 -20.20 -20.82 -42.38
C ASN A 320 -21.33 -20.00 -41.75
N GLN A 321 -22.11 -20.60 -40.85
CA GLN A 321 -23.22 -19.93 -40.17
C GLN A 321 -22.85 -19.64 -38.71
N PRO A 322 -23.13 -18.43 -38.18
CA PRO A 322 -22.90 -18.16 -36.76
C PRO A 322 -23.87 -18.98 -35.90
N VAL A 323 -23.43 -19.37 -34.69
CA VAL A 323 -24.28 -20.12 -33.74
C VAL A 323 -25.40 -19.23 -33.19
N ALA A 324 -25.13 -17.94 -32.99
CA ALA A 324 -26.11 -16.95 -32.59
C ALA A 324 -25.87 -15.59 -33.24
N VAL A 325 -26.94 -14.79 -33.30
CA VAL A 325 -26.91 -13.40 -33.78
C VAL A 325 -27.41 -12.47 -32.68
N LEU A 326 -26.69 -11.36 -32.46
CA LEU A 326 -27.05 -10.32 -31.52
C LEU A 326 -27.69 -9.14 -32.25
N THR A 327 -28.92 -8.78 -31.85
CA THR A 327 -29.60 -7.55 -32.24
C THR A 327 -29.29 -6.45 -31.22
N GLN A 328 -28.38 -5.54 -31.56
CA GLN A 328 -27.83 -4.56 -30.61
C GLN A 328 -28.89 -3.60 -30.05
N GLU A 329 -29.86 -3.16 -30.87
CA GLU A 329 -30.88 -2.17 -30.50
C GLU A 329 -31.80 -2.67 -29.40
N THR A 330 -32.05 -3.98 -29.38
CA THR A 330 -32.94 -4.62 -28.40
C THR A 330 -32.18 -5.43 -27.36
N SER A 331 -30.86 -5.56 -27.51
CA SER A 331 -30.00 -6.44 -26.71
C SER A 331 -30.52 -7.89 -26.71
N ARG A 332 -31.01 -8.37 -27.86
CA ARG A 332 -31.54 -9.73 -28.02
C ARG A 332 -30.53 -10.63 -28.71
N VAL A 333 -30.27 -11.79 -28.12
CA VAL A 333 -29.48 -12.86 -28.72
C VAL A 333 -30.44 -13.91 -29.26
N THR A 334 -30.31 -14.27 -30.53
CA THR A 334 -31.12 -15.29 -31.22
C THR A 334 -30.25 -16.47 -31.59
N ALA A 335 -30.67 -17.67 -31.19
CA ALA A 335 -29.99 -18.93 -31.52
C ALA A 335 -30.28 -19.33 -32.97
N MET A 336 -29.24 -19.60 -33.75
CA MET A 336 -29.33 -19.91 -35.18
C MET A 336 -29.05 -21.38 -35.49
N GLN A 337 -28.14 -22.01 -34.74
CA GLN A 337 -27.82 -23.44 -34.83
C GLN A 337 -27.23 -23.94 -33.50
N MET A 338 -27.06 -25.26 -33.37
CA MET A 338 -26.46 -25.87 -32.18
C MET A 338 -24.96 -25.50 -32.07
N GLY A 339 -24.51 -25.14 -30.87
CA GLY A 339 -23.13 -24.77 -30.62
C GLY A 339 -22.92 -23.92 -29.36
N GLN A 340 -21.86 -23.14 -29.31
CA GLN A 340 -21.54 -22.28 -28.16
C GLN A 340 -21.16 -20.88 -28.65
N SER A 341 -21.52 -19.84 -27.88
CA SER A 341 -21.07 -18.46 -28.15
C SER A 341 -21.13 -17.61 -26.89
N ASN A 342 -20.14 -16.75 -26.65
CA ASN A 342 -20.09 -15.93 -25.45
C ASN A 342 -20.65 -14.54 -25.73
N LEU A 343 -21.50 -14.03 -24.85
CA LEU A 343 -21.91 -12.64 -24.88
C LEU A 343 -20.99 -11.82 -23.98
N VAL A 344 -20.32 -10.86 -24.58
CA VAL A 344 -19.32 -10.02 -23.93
C VAL A 344 -19.79 -8.57 -23.93
N LEU A 345 -19.62 -7.89 -22.79
CA LEU A 345 -19.81 -6.46 -22.67
C LEU A 345 -18.43 -5.79 -22.65
N ASP A 346 -18.13 -5.06 -23.71
CA ASP A 346 -16.87 -4.33 -23.86
C ASP A 346 -17.07 -2.84 -23.60
N HIS A 347 -16.06 -2.20 -23.01
CA HIS A 347 -16.03 -0.74 -22.83
C HIS A 347 -15.21 -0.09 -23.96
N ARG A 348 -15.79 0.84 -24.73
CA ARG A 348 -15.15 1.37 -25.96
C ARG A 348 -13.75 1.99 -25.77
N ASN A 349 -13.49 2.57 -24.59
CA ASN A 349 -12.22 3.24 -24.29
C ASN A 349 -11.32 2.46 -23.32
N ILE A 350 -11.75 1.30 -22.80
CA ILE A 350 -10.96 0.51 -21.84
C ILE A 350 -10.84 -0.89 -22.39
N LEU A 351 -9.64 -1.47 -22.38
CA LEU A 351 -9.48 -2.92 -22.55
C LEU A 351 -10.02 -3.65 -21.29
N TYR A 352 -11.31 -3.52 -21.03
CA TYR A 352 -12.06 -4.21 -20.00
C TYR A 352 -13.19 -4.96 -20.68
N SER A 353 -13.24 -6.26 -20.43
CA SER A 353 -14.16 -7.18 -21.08
C SER A 353 -14.88 -7.99 -20.01
N GLY A 354 -16.14 -7.66 -19.76
CA GLY A 354 -17.01 -8.48 -18.92
C GLY A 354 -17.57 -9.62 -19.75
N THR A 355 -17.17 -10.86 -19.47
CA THR A 355 -17.60 -12.04 -20.26
C THR A 355 -18.71 -12.80 -19.53
N VAL A 356 -19.82 -13.08 -20.21
CA VAL A 356 -20.79 -14.11 -19.81
C VAL A 356 -20.90 -15.13 -20.93
N SER A 357 -20.69 -16.40 -20.61
CA SER A 357 -20.81 -17.48 -21.59
C SER A 357 -22.27 -17.76 -21.90
N CYS A 358 -22.61 -17.97 -23.17
CA CYS A 358 -23.94 -18.43 -23.59
C CYS A 358 -23.78 -19.80 -24.25
N LEU A 359 -24.43 -20.83 -23.71
CA LEU A 359 -24.29 -22.19 -24.21
C LEU A 359 -25.55 -22.53 -25.02
N LEU A 360 -25.45 -22.72 -26.32
CA LEU A 360 -26.63 -22.85 -27.20
C LEU A 360 -26.85 -24.33 -27.54
N LEU A 361 -27.76 -24.98 -26.81
CA LEU A 361 -28.09 -26.40 -26.99
C LEU A 361 -29.09 -26.66 -28.14
#